data_AF-A0A3B4ZCW5-F1
#
_entry.id   AF-A0A3B4ZCW5-F1
#
_cell.length_a   1.000
_cell.length_b   1.000
_cell.length_c   1.000
_cell.angle_alpha   90.00
_cell.angle_beta   90.00
_cell.angle_gamma   90.00
#
_symmetry.space_group_name_H-M   'P 1'
#
loop_
_entity.id
_entity.type
_entity.pdbx_description
1 polymer ?
#
loop_
_entity_poly.entity_id
_entity_poly.type
_entity_poly.pdbx_seq_one_letter_code
_entity_poly.pdbx_strand_id
1 'polypeptide(L)'
;PEDENPLRRILQQPFNWHQPGMSHSKRKLLQSLMGPYGPLSVSYNGKTCILFKAKRLAIRYRNHTFIDLTERVFSPNTPVDTKGSICTKEKALSLRFGDVEDLRGLVILQMSNTFYEAAGQNWFTLDSVHIHYNWTQEATFNASEVYAPATSSYHCQHVSSLHKYDTLLVPSSHTDTSANWHITFTDFQFQIQAFNVQSDKFASASDCATFLTPAILMGLVTSLILLLVLAYALHMVVHLKHIDRYEEHKATVYFPRSPEAELPD
;
A
#
# COMPACT_ATOMS: atom_id res chain seq x y z
N PRO A 1 -44.10 -32.35 -45.31
CA PRO A 1 -44.85 -31.07 -45.18
C PRO A 1 -45.44 -30.96 -43.77
N GLU A 2 -45.04 -30.07 -42.88
CA GLU A 2 -44.20 -28.88 -42.94
C GLU A 2 -43.53 -28.73 -41.57
N ASP A 3 -42.45 -27.99 -41.58
CA ASP A 3 -41.57 -27.58 -40.49
C ASP A 3 -42.30 -26.67 -39.49
N GLU A 4 -42.30 -26.96 -38.18
CA GLU A 4 -42.64 -25.95 -37.18
C GLU A 4 -41.62 -25.88 -36.03
N ASN A 5 -41.15 -24.65 -35.86
CA ASN A 5 -39.93 -24.15 -35.24
C ASN A 5 -40.07 -24.04 -33.69
N PRO A 6 -39.02 -24.29 -32.87
CA PRO A 6 -39.13 -24.44 -31.40
C PRO A 6 -39.36 -23.15 -30.59
N LEU A 7 -39.86 -22.08 -31.20
CA LEU A 7 -39.92 -20.73 -30.61
C LEU A 7 -41.21 -20.40 -29.84
N ARG A 8 -42.08 -21.39 -29.57
CA ARG A 8 -43.36 -21.18 -28.85
C ARG A 8 -43.37 -21.53 -27.36
N ARG A 9 -42.22 -21.92 -26.77
CA ARG A 9 -42.13 -22.24 -25.33
C ARG A 9 -41.66 -21.11 -24.42
N ILE A 10 -41.43 -19.90 -24.94
CA ILE A 10 -40.82 -18.78 -24.18
C ILE A 10 -41.86 -17.78 -23.63
N LEU A 11 -43.14 -17.87 -23.99
CA LEU A 11 -44.13 -16.82 -23.64
C LEU A 11 -45.17 -17.18 -22.57
N GLN A 12 -44.94 -18.20 -21.75
CA GLN A 12 -45.81 -18.47 -20.59
C GLN A 12 -44.99 -18.85 -19.37
N GLN A 13 -44.43 -17.86 -18.66
CA GLN A 13 -44.18 -17.96 -17.23
C GLN A 13 -44.14 -16.56 -16.60
N PRO A 14 -44.86 -16.32 -15.49
CA PRO A 14 -45.03 -15.00 -14.90
C PRO A 14 -43.77 -14.53 -14.14
N PHE A 15 -43.48 -13.25 -14.30
CA PHE A 15 -42.42 -12.51 -13.60
C PHE A 15 -42.61 -12.55 -12.08
N ASN A 16 -41.74 -13.27 -11.38
CA ASN A 16 -41.55 -13.13 -9.94
C ASN A 16 -40.29 -12.29 -9.69
N TRP A 17 -40.48 -11.03 -9.32
CA TRP A 17 -39.40 -10.20 -8.80
C TRP A 17 -38.99 -10.72 -7.41
N HIS A 18 -37.84 -11.36 -7.32
CA HIS A 18 -37.11 -11.54 -6.06
C HIS A 18 -35.75 -10.87 -6.26
N GLN A 19 -35.51 -9.79 -5.52
CA GLN A 19 -34.18 -9.17 -5.43
C GLN A 19 -33.26 -10.07 -4.59
N PRO A 20 -32.15 -10.58 -5.12
CA PRO A 20 -31.06 -11.04 -4.28
C PRO A 20 -30.19 -9.82 -3.97
N GLY A 21 -30.09 -9.50 -2.69
CA GLY A 21 -29.28 -8.41 -2.16
C GLY A 21 -27.87 -8.41 -2.73
N MET A 22 -27.39 -7.20 -3.00
CA MET A 22 -26.03 -6.86 -3.38
C MET A 22 -25.05 -7.49 -2.38
N SER A 23 -24.54 -8.68 -2.70
CA SER A 23 -23.40 -9.25 -2.01
C SER A 23 -22.22 -8.35 -2.33
N HIS A 24 -21.84 -7.51 -1.37
CA HIS A 24 -20.56 -6.84 -1.38
C HIS A 24 -19.49 -7.92 -1.47
N SER A 25 -19.06 -8.20 -2.69
CA SER A 25 -17.89 -8.99 -3.00
C SER A 25 -16.70 -8.30 -2.33
N LYS A 26 -16.45 -8.65 -1.07
CA LYS A 26 -15.20 -8.42 -0.38
C LYS A 26 -14.14 -8.99 -1.31
N ARG A 27 -13.44 -8.11 -2.03
CA ARG A 27 -12.21 -8.45 -2.72
C ARG A 27 -11.26 -8.95 -1.63
N LYS A 28 -11.26 -10.27 -1.40
CA LYS A 28 -10.17 -10.94 -0.70
C LYS A 28 -8.97 -10.78 -1.63
N LEU A 29 -8.17 -9.76 -1.37
CA LEU A 29 -6.78 -9.73 -1.83
C LEU A 29 -6.20 -11.11 -1.53
N LEU A 30 -5.68 -11.76 -2.59
CA LEU A 30 -5.13 -13.10 -2.51
C LEU A 30 -4.24 -13.21 -1.28
N GLN A 31 -4.61 -14.12 -0.40
CA GLN A 31 -3.88 -14.45 0.80
C GLN A 31 -2.45 -14.83 0.42
N SER A 32 -1.52 -13.89 0.52
CA SER A 32 -0.08 -14.13 0.65
C SER A 32 0.24 -14.74 2.03
N LEU A 33 -0.57 -15.73 2.46
CA LEU A 33 -0.34 -16.49 3.68
C LEU A 33 0.66 -17.63 3.48
N MET A 34 1.00 -18.01 2.24
CA MET A 34 1.93 -19.10 1.96
C MET A 34 3.37 -18.60 1.89
N GLY A 35 3.85 -17.99 2.97
CA GLY A 35 5.26 -18.06 3.31
C GLY A 35 5.53 -19.40 4.01
N PRO A 36 6.76 -19.94 4.00
CA PRO A 36 7.08 -21.17 4.73
C PRO A 36 6.85 -21.04 6.24
N TYR A 37 6.78 -19.80 6.76
CA TYR A 37 6.65 -19.52 8.17
C TYR A 37 5.39 -18.71 8.52
N GLY A 38 4.80 -19.05 9.67
CA GLY A 38 3.71 -18.29 10.29
C GLY A 38 4.18 -16.98 10.94
N PRO A 39 3.26 -16.14 11.43
CA PRO A 39 3.63 -14.95 12.19
C PRO A 39 4.28 -15.32 13.53
N LEU A 40 5.27 -14.52 13.93
CA LEU A 40 5.79 -14.51 15.29
C LEU A 40 4.77 -13.85 16.22
N SER A 41 4.39 -14.55 17.29
CA SER A 41 3.48 -14.04 18.32
C SER A 41 4.20 -13.87 19.64
N VAL A 42 4.06 -12.69 20.24
CA VAL A 42 4.46 -12.43 21.63
C VAL A 42 3.22 -12.37 22.49
N SER A 43 3.18 -13.18 23.55
CA SER A 43 2.08 -13.23 24.50
C SER A 43 2.52 -12.82 25.90
N TYR A 44 1.69 -12.06 26.59
CA TYR A 44 1.87 -11.71 27.99
C TYR A 44 0.61 -12.09 28.77
N ASN A 45 0.77 -12.82 29.87
CA ASN A 45 -0.35 -13.36 30.68
C ASN A 45 -1.39 -14.15 29.85
N GLY A 46 -0.92 -14.97 28.90
CA GLY A 46 -1.78 -15.80 28.05
C GLY A 46 -2.55 -15.05 26.95
N LYS A 47 -2.31 -13.75 26.77
CA LYS A 47 -2.89 -12.94 25.68
C LYS A 47 -1.81 -12.48 24.73
N THR A 48 -2.00 -12.69 23.43
CA THR A 48 -1.10 -12.14 22.41
C THR A 48 -1.19 -10.62 22.39
N CYS A 49 -0.04 -9.98 22.50
CA CYS A 49 0.10 -8.52 22.46
C CYS A 49 0.72 -8.06 21.15
N ILE A 50 1.72 -8.77 20.61
CA ILE A 50 2.40 -8.38 19.38
C ILE A 50 2.36 -9.54 18.40
N LEU A 51 1.98 -9.25 17.16
CA LEU A 51 2.12 -10.12 16.00
C LEU A 51 3.07 -9.46 15.02
N PHE A 52 4.02 -10.25 14.53
CA PHE A 52 5.02 -9.80 13.59
C PHE A 52 5.25 -10.85 12.51
N LYS A 53 5.31 -10.42 11.26
CA LYS A 53 5.60 -11.27 10.10
C LYS A 53 6.47 -10.50 9.12
N ALA A 54 7.43 -11.20 8.54
CA ALA A 54 8.20 -10.74 7.39
C ALA A 54 8.61 -11.97 6.56
N LYS A 55 8.76 -11.80 5.26
CA LYS A 55 9.29 -12.88 4.40
C LYS A 55 10.81 -12.91 4.41
N ARG A 56 11.44 -11.75 4.62
CA ARG A 56 12.89 -11.65 4.76
C ARG A 56 13.27 -10.58 5.77
N LEU A 57 14.16 -10.92 6.70
CA LEU A 57 14.88 -9.99 7.56
C LEU A 57 16.37 -10.21 7.36
N ALA A 58 17.05 -9.21 6.81
CA ALA A 58 18.49 -9.21 6.68
C ALA A 58 19.11 -7.96 7.28
N ILE A 59 20.29 -8.14 7.88
CA ILE A 59 21.12 -7.05 8.42
C ILE A 59 22.48 -7.06 7.74
N ARG A 60 23.11 -5.89 7.65
CA ARG A 60 24.45 -5.71 7.11
C ARG A 60 25.23 -4.72 7.95
N TYR A 61 26.43 -5.10 8.37
CA TYR A 61 27.36 -4.21 9.04
C TYR A 61 28.45 -3.75 8.07
N ARG A 62 28.57 -2.44 7.85
CA ARG A 62 29.50 -1.79 6.91
C ARG A 62 29.41 -2.44 5.53
N ASN A 63 30.56 -2.89 4.99
CA ASN A 63 30.67 -3.55 3.70
C ASN A 63 30.73 -5.08 3.81
N HIS A 64 30.30 -5.66 4.94
CA HIS A 64 30.12 -7.11 5.03
C HIS A 64 28.93 -7.57 4.18
N THR A 65 28.81 -8.89 4.01
CA THR A 65 27.66 -9.52 3.37
C THR A 65 26.39 -9.32 4.20
N PHE A 66 25.24 -9.36 3.54
CA PHE A 66 23.97 -9.41 4.24
C PHE A 66 23.83 -10.75 4.98
N ILE A 67 23.51 -10.67 6.25
CA ILE A 67 23.24 -11.81 7.11
C ILE A 67 21.72 -11.95 7.18
N ASP A 68 21.22 -13.10 6.72
CA ASP A 68 19.79 -13.40 6.74
C ASP A 68 19.39 -14.00 8.10
N LEU A 69 18.49 -13.33 8.81
CA LEU A 69 17.99 -13.73 10.11
C LEU A 69 16.60 -14.36 10.03
N THR A 70 16.02 -14.48 8.84
CA THR A 70 14.63 -14.91 8.63
C THR A 70 14.34 -16.26 9.27
N GLU A 71 15.17 -17.26 8.97
CA GLU A 71 14.98 -18.60 9.54
C GLU A 71 15.12 -18.58 11.07
N ARG A 72 16.03 -17.77 11.63
CA ARG A 72 16.15 -17.66 13.08
C ARG A 72 14.93 -17.02 13.73
N VAL A 73 14.31 -16.02 13.10
CA VAL A 73 13.10 -15.37 13.63
C VAL A 73 11.88 -16.29 13.55
N PHE A 74 11.67 -16.93 12.40
CA PHE A 74 10.39 -17.55 12.08
C PHE A 74 10.42 -19.09 12.00
N SER A 75 11.58 -19.74 12.19
CA SER A 75 11.67 -21.20 12.21
C SER A 75 10.82 -21.79 13.34
N PRO A 76 9.93 -22.75 13.04
CA PRO A 76 9.12 -23.42 14.07
C PRO A 76 9.96 -24.35 14.96
N ASN A 77 11.10 -24.83 14.47
CA ASN A 77 11.94 -25.80 15.19
C ASN A 77 12.85 -25.13 16.22
N THR A 78 13.24 -23.88 15.98
CA THR A 78 14.16 -23.11 16.81
C THR A 78 13.68 -21.66 16.89
N PRO A 79 12.64 -21.39 17.71
CA PRO A 79 12.08 -20.05 17.81
C PRO A 79 13.10 -19.07 18.41
N VAL A 80 13.10 -17.84 17.90
CA VAL A 80 13.89 -16.73 18.46
C VAL A 80 13.47 -16.44 19.90
N ASP A 81 14.43 -16.09 20.76
CA ASP A 81 14.13 -15.67 22.13
C ASP A 81 13.49 -14.27 22.14
N THR A 82 12.23 -14.22 22.57
CA THR A 82 11.41 -13.01 22.68
C THR A 82 11.16 -12.56 24.12
N LYS A 83 11.82 -13.15 25.13
CA LYS A 83 11.58 -12.87 26.56
C LYS A 83 11.81 -11.42 26.97
N GLY A 84 12.60 -10.66 26.19
CA GLY A 84 12.84 -9.23 26.42
C GLY A 84 11.71 -8.32 25.91
N SER A 85 10.66 -8.88 25.31
CA SER A 85 9.55 -8.11 24.73
C SER A 85 8.66 -7.52 25.83
N ILE A 86 8.22 -6.28 25.62
CA ILE A 86 7.42 -5.52 26.56
C ILE A 86 5.99 -5.40 26.03
N CYS A 87 5.01 -5.78 26.85
CA CYS A 87 3.60 -5.75 26.50
C CYS A 87 2.75 -4.90 27.45
N THR A 88 3.30 -3.78 27.92
CA THR A 88 2.65 -2.83 28.83
C THR A 88 1.91 -1.73 28.04
N LYS A 89 1.98 -0.47 28.45
CA LYS A 89 1.35 0.66 27.74
C LYS A 89 2.09 0.93 26.43
N GLU A 90 3.40 1.03 26.51
CA GLU A 90 4.33 0.98 25.38
C GLU A 90 4.60 -0.48 25.02
N LYS A 91 4.81 -0.76 23.73
CA LYS A 91 5.09 -2.12 23.25
C LYS A 91 6.50 -2.16 22.71
N ALA A 92 7.21 -3.25 23.00
CA ALA A 92 8.51 -3.48 22.41
C ALA A 92 8.65 -4.95 22.04
N LEU A 93 9.01 -5.23 20.79
CA LEU A 93 9.36 -6.57 20.33
C LEU A 93 10.88 -6.74 20.40
N SER A 94 11.34 -7.65 21.24
CA SER A 94 12.76 -7.97 21.41
C SER A 94 13.05 -9.30 20.73
N LEU A 95 14.00 -9.30 19.79
CA LEU A 95 14.45 -10.47 19.04
C LEU A 95 15.92 -10.75 19.38
N ARG A 96 16.18 -11.77 20.18
CA ARG A 96 17.53 -12.12 20.64
C ARG A 96 18.08 -13.28 19.83
N PHE A 97 19.14 -13.02 19.06
CA PHE A 97 19.69 -13.97 18.09
C PHE A 97 20.85 -14.81 18.63
N GLY A 98 21.37 -14.48 19.81
CA GLY A 98 22.57 -15.13 20.34
C GLY A 98 23.80 -14.75 19.50
N ASP A 99 24.70 -15.70 19.28
CA ASP A 99 25.91 -15.52 18.47
C ASP A 99 25.64 -15.87 16.99
N VAL A 100 25.72 -14.87 16.12
CA VAL A 100 25.43 -15.01 14.68
C VAL A 100 26.57 -14.43 13.86
N GLU A 101 27.42 -15.27 13.27
CA GLU A 101 28.53 -14.81 12.41
C GLU A 101 29.31 -13.63 13.05
N ASP A 102 29.71 -13.80 14.31
CA ASP A 102 30.37 -12.82 15.18
C ASP A 102 29.52 -11.61 15.63
N LEU A 103 28.28 -11.53 15.19
CA LEU A 103 27.30 -10.57 15.68
C LEU A 103 26.47 -11.18 16.80
N ARG A 104 26.88 -10.88 18.04
CA ARG A 104 26.04 -11.10 19.21
C ARG A 104 24.98 -10.01 19.28
N GLY A 105 23.85 -10.28 18.63
CA GLY A 105 22.85 -9.28 18.28
C GLY A 105 21.51 -9.41 19.02
N LEU A 106 20.96 -8.26 19.43
CA LEU A 106 19.57 -8.11 19.83
C LEU A 106 18.93 -7.02 18.97
N VAL A 107 17.80 -7.32 18.32
CA VAL A 107 17.01 -6.33 17.60
C VAL A 107 15.77 -6.00 18.42
N ILE A 108 15.51 -4.72 18.68
CA ILE A 108 14.34 -4.24 19.41
C ILE A 108 13.54 -3.32 18.50
N LEU A 109 12.26 -3.63 18.31
CA LEU A 109 11.30 -2.76 17.65
C LEU A 109 10.43 -2.11 18.73
N GLN A 110 10.53 -0.79 18.89
CA GLN A 110 9.77 -0.03 19.89
C GLN A 110 8.54 0.59 19.24
N MET A 111 7.38 0.42 19.87
CA MET A 111 6.12 0.96 19.38
C MET A 111 5.36 1.70 20.48
N SER A 112 4.75 2.81 20.11
CA SER A 112 3.87 3.60 20.96
C SER A 112 2.45 3.63 20.40
N ASN A 113 1.53 4.17 21.19
CA ASN A 113 0.12 4.31 20.85
C ASN A 113 -0.36 5.70 21.27
N THR A 114 -0.86 6.46 20.31
CA THR A 114 -1.27 7.85 20.48
C THR A 114 -2.69 8.06 19.97
N PHE A 115 -3.51 8.74 20.75
CA PHE A 115 -4.86 9.13 20.34
C PHE A 115 -4.79 10.40 19.50
N TYR A 116 -5.25 10.34 18.25
CA TYR A 116 -5.34 11.50 17.38
C TYR A 116 -6.77 12.04 17.38
N GLU A 117 -6.97 13.20 18.02
CA GLU A 117 -8.30 13.81 18.15
C GLU A 117 -8.98 14.06 16.80
N ALA A 118 -8.22 14.54 15.81
CA ALA A 118 -8.73 14.78 14.45
C ALA A 118 -9.27 13.52 13.76
N ALA A 119 -8.74 12.34 14.12
CA ALA A 119 -9.18 11.05 13.60
C ALA A 119 -10.16 10.33 14.53
N GLY A 120 -10.35 10.82 15.77
CA GLY A 120 -11.19 10.19 16.79
C GLY A 120 -10.76 8.77 17.17
N GLN A 121 -9.51 8.39 16.94
CA GLN A 121 -9.04 7.03 17.17
C GLN A 121 -7.57 6.96 17.58
N ASN A 122 -7.20 5.83 18.18
CA ASN A 122 -5.83 5.47 18.54
C ASN A 122 -5.05 4.97 17.32
N TRP A 123 -3.82 5.44 17.18
CA TRP A 123 -2.87 4.99 16.17
C TRP A 123 -1.62 4.49 16.84
N PHE A 124 -1.08 3.40 16.33
CA PHE A 124 0.23 2.93 16.73
C PHE A 124 1.28 3.33 15.70
N THR A 125 2.47 3.61 16.20
CA THR A 125 3.66 3.95 15.43
C THR A 125 4.79 3.00 15.84
N LEU A 126 5.60 2.57 14.88
CA LEU A 126 6.91 1.99 15.17
C LEU A 126 7.87 3.17 15.31
N ASP A 127 8.26 3.50 16.54
CA ASP A 127 9.01 4.72 16.81
C ASP A 127 10.47 4.54 16.38
N SER A 128 11.06 3.42 16.77
CA SER A 128 12.46 3.13 16.53
C SER A 128 12.76 1.63 16.45
N VAL A 129 13.85 1.33 15.74
CA VAL A 129 14.46 0.01 15.66
C VAL A 129 15.89 0.11 16.19
N HIS A 130 16.20 -0.71 17.19
CA HIS A 130 17.50 -0.76 17.84
C HIS A 130 18.19 -2.07 17.50
N ILE A 131 19.46 -2.00 17.17
CA ILE A 131 20.34 -3.15 16.97
C ILE A 131 21.44 -3.03 18.02
N HIS A 132 21.37 -3.85 19.07
CA HIS A 132 22.47 -4.00 20.01
C HIS A 132 23.44 -5.05 19.49
N TYR A 133 24.73 -4.75 19.52
CA TYR A 133 25.80 -5.64 19.07
C TYR A 133 27.03 -5.46 19.95
N ASN A 134 27.91 -6.47 20.00
CA ASN A 134 29.14 -6.42 20.80
C ASN A 134 28.92 -5.98 22.27
N TRP A 135 27.81 -6.41 22.89
CA TRP A 135 27.42 -6.18 24.29
C TRP A 135 27.17 -4.73 24.73
N THR A 136 27.91 -3.75 24.20
CA THR A 136 27.88 -2.35 24.64
C THR A 136 27.47 -1.38 23.55
N GLN A 137 27.46 -1.81 22.29
CA GLN A 137 27.17 -0.93 21.16
C GLN A 137 25.71 -1.06 20.74
N GLU A 138 25.15 0.05 20.28
CA GLU A 138 23.78 0.15 19.82
C GLU A 138 23.75 0.95 18.51
N ALA A 139 22.90 0.54 17.58
CA ALA A 139 22.57 1.26 16.37
C ALA A 139 21.06 1.48 16.34
N THR A 140 20.65 2.74 16.28
CA THR A 140 19.26 3.17 16.36
C THR A 140 18.79 3.75 15.02
N PHE A 141 17.61 3.33 14.59
CA PHE A 141 16.91 3.80 13.40
C PHE A 141 15.55 4.36 13.82
N ASN A 142 15.22 5.56 13.37
CA ASN A 142 13.88 6.11 13.47
C ASN A 142 12.99 5.48 12.39
N ALA A 143 11.78 5.11 12.78
CA ALA A 143 10.84 4.37 11.93
C ALA A 143 9.47 5.05 11.84
N SER A 144 9.42 6.37 12.04
CA SER A 144 8.19 7.18 12.18
C SER A 144 7.19 7.07 11.02
N GLU A 145 7.62 6.62 9.84
CA GLU A 145 6.75 6.40 8.68
C GLU A 145 6.01 5.05 8.70
N VAL A 146 6.26 4.23 9.71
CA VAL A 146 5.59 2.95 9.94
C VAL A 146 4.52 3.14 11.01
N TYR A 147 3.27 3.36 10.57
CA TYR A 147 2.15 3.64 11.46
C TYR A 147 0.82 3.13 10.92
N ALA A 148 -0.10 2.75 11.80
CA ALA A 148 -1.45 2.33 11.43
C ALA A 148 -2.44 2.54 12.60
N PRO A 149 -3.76 2.55 12.35
CA PRO A 149 -4.74 2.56 13.42
C PRO A 149 -4.51 1.39 14.38
N ALA A 150 -4.65 1.60 15.69
CA ALA A 150 -4.41 0.58 16.72
C ALA A 150 -5.34 -0.64 16.59
N THR A 151 -6.42 -0.55 15.82
CA THR A 151 -7.36 -1.63 15.51
C THR A 151 -6.97 -2.45 14.28
N SER A 152 -5.97 -2.01 13.53
CA SER A 152 -5.52 -2.60 12.26
C SER A 152 -4.06 -3.06 12.36
N SER A 153 -3.61 -3.83 11.38
CA SER A 153 -2.19 -4.16 11.23
C SER A 153 -1.55 -3.25 10.19
N TYR A 154 -0.26 -2.95 10.33
CA TYR A 154 0.49 -2.25 9.28
C TYR A 154 1.06 -3.29 8.31
N HIS A 155 0.90 -3.08 7.01
CA HIS A 155 1.47 -3.93 5.97
C HIS A 155 2.28 -3.09 4.99
N CYS A 156 3.46 -3.57 4.62
CA CYS A 156 4.27 -2.92 3.60
C CYS A 156 5.06 -3.90 2.75
N GLN A 157 5.36 -3.45 1.54
CA GLN A 157 6.17 -4.22 0.60
C GLN A 157 7.61 -4.40 1.09
N HIS A 158 8.19 -3.31 1.59
CA HIS A 158 9.53 -3.26 2.13
C HIS A 158 9.62 -2.23 3.26
N VAL A 159 10.41 -2.52 4.28
CA VAL A 159 10.79 -1.57 5.31
C VAL A 159 12.31 -1.66 5.45
N SER A 160 13.04 -0.60 5.13
CA SER A 160 14.49 -0.69 5.02
C SER A 160 15.17 0.64 5.29
N SER A 161 16.44 0.56 5.71
CA SER A 161 17.34 1.72 5.79
C SER A 161 18.15 1.98 4.52
N LEU A 162 17.90 1.25 3.43
CA LEU A 162 18.57 1.46 2.14
C LEU A 162 17.79 2.43 1.25
N HIS A 163 18.49 3.37 0.61
CA HIS A 163 17.94 4.33 -0.36
C HIS A 163 17.16 3.70 -1.51
N LYS A 164 17.48 2.46 -1.89
CA LYS A 164 16.75 1.72 -2.93
C LYS A 164 15.28 1.45 -2.56
N TYR A 165 14.94 1.44 -1.27
CA TYR A 165 13.64 1.02 -0.74
C TYR A 165 12.97 2.13 0.11
N ASP A 166 13.04 3.37 -0.38
CA ASP A 166 12.42 4.58 0.20
C ASP A 166 12.87 4.98 1.62
N THR A 167 13.83 4.25 2.24
CA THR A 167 14.45 4.61 3.54
C THR A 167 13.48 4.85 4.69
N LEU A 168 12.46 4.00 4.84
CA LEU A 168 11.52 4.06 5.98
C LEU A 168 12.21 3.94 7.36
N LEU A 169 13.43 3.38 7.40
CA LEU A 169 14.27 3.30 8.60
C LEU A 169 15.44 4.27 8.48
N VAL A 170 15.36 5.42 9.13
CA VAL A 170 16.37 6.47 9.04
C VAL A 170 17.32 6.38 10.23
N PRO A 171 18.65 6.30 10.06
CA PRO A 171 19.59 6.35 11.18
C PRO A 171 19.35 7.60 12.05
N SER A 172 19.29 7.44 13.37
CA SER A 172 19.00 8.55 14.30
C SER A 172 20.03 9.69 14.23
N SER A 173 21.26 9.38 13.83
CA SER A 173 22.36 10.33 13.67
C SER A 173 23.25 9.89 12.50
N HIS A 174 23.70 10.87 11.71
CA HIS A 174 24.56 10.64 10.56
C HIS A 174 26.01 10.31 10.92
N THR A 175 26.43 10.58 12.17
CA THR A 175 27.80 10.33 12.66
C THR A 175 27.90 9.09 13.54
N ASP A 176 26.77 8.49 13.92
CA ASP A 176 26.75 7.40 14.89
C ASP A 176 27.00 6.03 14.24
N THR A 177 27.24 5.05 15.11
CA THR A 177 27.31 3.62 14.81
C THR A 177 26.20 3.17 13.85
N SER A 178 25.00 3.74 13.92
CA SER A 178 23.83 3.43 13.08
C SER A 178 24.07 3.58 11.58
N ALA A 179 24.87 4.57 11.14
CA ALA A 179 25.15 4.76 9.72
C ALA A 179 25.97 3.61 9.10
N ASN A 180 26.67 2.85 9.94
CA ASN A 180 27.38 1.63 9.53
C ASN A 180 26.46 0.42 9.41
N TRP A 181 25.19 0.52 9.80
CA TRP A 181 24.26 -0.60 9.80
C TRP A 181 23.20 -0.42 8.74
N HIS A 182 22.87 -1.51 8.07
CA HIS A 182 21.68 -1.59 7.25
C HIS A 182 20.78 -2.71 7.73
N ILE A 183 19.50 -2.41 7.83
CA ILE A 183 18.46 -3.37 8.14
C ILE A 183 17.41 -3.31 7.05
N THR A 184 16.99 -4.48 6.62
CA THR A 184 16.08 -4.66 5.49
C THR A 184 15.05 -5.71 5.83
N PHE A 185 13.79 -5.32 5.78
CA PHE A 185 12.65 -6.21 5.69
C PHE A 185 12.12 -6.16 4.26
N THR A 186 12.19 -7.26 3.52
CA THR A 186 11.82 -7.30 2.10
C THR A 186 10.80 -8.38 1.79
N ASP A 187 10.43 -8.43 0.51
CA ASP A 187 9.63 -9.49 -0.09
C ASP A 187 8.13 -9.48 0.26
N PHE A 188 7.52 -8.29 0.31
CA PHE A 188 6.06 -8.10 0.27
C PHE A 188 5.25 -8.71 1.42
N GLN A 189 5.88 -9.03 2.55
CA GLN A 189 5.18 -9.65 3.68
C GLN A 189 5.51 -9.00 5.03
N PHE A 190 6.09 -7.80 5.05
CA PHE A 190 6.25 -7.09 6.31
C PHE A 190 4.86 -6.74 6.83
N GLN A 191 4.47 -7.34 7.96
CA GLN A 191 3.21 -7.06 8.63
C GLN A 191 3.42 -7.07 10.13
N ILE A 192 2.95 -6.02 10.80
CA ILE A 192 3.14 -5.86 12.24
C ILE A 192 1.88 -5.30 12.91
N GLN A 193 1.57 -5.78 14.10
CA GLN A 193 0.48 -5.30 14.93
C GLN A 193 0.84 -5.49 16.41
N ALA A 194 0.80 -4.44 17.22
CA ALA A 194 1.20 -4.47 18.63
C ALA A 194 0.07 -4.10 19.61
N PHE A 195 -1.03 -3.55 19.10
CA PHE A 195 -2.15 -3.07 19.89
C PHE A 195 -3.44 -3.73 19.41
N ASN A 196 -4.37 -3.99 20.34
CA ASN A 196 -5.67 -4.59 20.08
C ASN A 196 -5.64 -5.86 19.21
N VAL A 197 -4.66 -6.74 19.46
CA VAL A 197 -4.59 -8.06 18.80
C VAL A 197 -5.73 -8.93 19.33
N GLN A 198 -6.48 -9.56 18.41
CA GLN A 198 -7.61 -10.42 18.75
C GLN A 198 -7.44 -11.80 18.10
N SER A 199 -7.77 -12.85 18.85
CA SER A 199 -7.79 -14.24 18.35
C SER A 199 -6.47 -14.71 17.71
N ASP A 200 -5.33 -14.19 18.18
CA ASP A 200 -3.98 -14.53 17.71
C ASP A 200 -3.79 -14.37 16.18
N LYS A 201 -4.54 -13.45 15.56
CA LYS A 201 -4.52 -13.18 14.12
C LYS A 201 -4.39 -11.69 13.85
N PHE A 202 -3.77 -11.37 12.71
CA PHE A 202 -3.72 -9.99 12.23
C PHE A 202 -5.13 -9.47 11.93
N ALA A 203 -5.38 -8.25 12.36
CA ALA A 203 -6.52 -7.46 11.91
C ALA A 203 -6.32 -7.00 10.45
N SER A 204 -7.31 -6.30 9.90
CA SER A 204 -7.26 -5.71 8.56
C SER A 204 -5.94 -4.95 8.34
N ALA A 205 -5.32 -5.16 7.19
CA ALA A 205 -4.06 -4.52 6.84
C ALA A 205 -4.30 -3.06 6.40
N SER A 206 -3.48 -2.17 6.92
CA SER A 206 -3.28 -0.80 6.45
C SER A 206 -1.98 -0.76 5.68
N ASP A 207 -2.08 -0.58 4.36
CA ASP A 207 -0.93 -0.63 3.47
C ASP A 207 -0.14 0.69 3.52
N CYS A 208 1.19 0.61 3.43
CA CYS A 208 2.08 1.77 3.45
C CYS A 208 1.97 2.66 2.20
N ALA A 209 1.46 2.13 1.09
CA ALA A 209 1.28 2.88 -0.15
C ALA A 209 -0.15 3.43 -0.23
N THR A 210 -0.30 4.74 -0.39
CA THR A 210 -1.57 5.34 -0.77
C THR A 210 -1.86 5.03 -2.24
N PHE A 211 -3.12 4.71 -2.57
CA PHE A 211 -3.54 4.39 -3.95
C PHE A 211 -3.12 5.43 -5.00
N LEU A 212 -3.00 6.69 -4.59
CA LEU A 212 -2.38 7.76 -5.38
C LEU A 212 -1.31 8.43 -4.54
N THR A 213 -0.08 8.48 -5.07
CA THR A 213 0.97 9.31 -4.48
C THR A 213 0.66 10.79 -4.72
N PRO A 214 1.19 11.70 -3.88
CA PRO A 214 1.02 13.13 -4.10
C PRO A 214 1.45 13.58 -5.51
N ALA A 215 2.53 13.01 -6.04
CA ALA A 215 3.02 13.31 -7.38
C ALA A 215 2.03 12.87 -8.48
N ILE A 216 1.49 11.66 -8.39
CA ILE A 216 0.49 11.18 -9.35
C ILE A 216 -0.79 12.02 -9.25
N LEU A 217 -1.22 12.38 -8.04
CA LEU A 217 -2.40 13.22 -7.84
C LEU A 217 -2.23 14.59 -8.50
N MET A 218 -1.08 15.26 -8.29
CA MET A 218 -0.78 16.53 -8.95
C MET A 218 -0.73 16.39 -10.47
N GLY A 219 -0.18 15.28 -10.98
CA GLY A 219 -0.16 14.98 -12.42
C GLY A 219 -1.56 14.78 -13.00
N LEU A 220 -2.44 14.06 -12.31
CA LEU A 220 -3.82 13.84 -12.75
C LEU A 220 -4.64 15.13 -12.73
N VAL A 221 -4.50 15.94 -11.67
CA VAL A 221 -5.18 17.24 -11.56
C VAL A 221 -4.74 18.18 -12.69
N THR A 222 -3.43 18.30 -12.93
CA THR A 222 -2.90 19.16 -14.00
C THR A 222 -3.30 18.66 -15.39
N SER A 223 -3.23 17.35 -15.62
CA SER A 223 -3.68 16.72 -16.88
C SER A 223 -5.17 16.99 -17.14
N LEU A 224 -6.03 16.86 -16.11
CA LEU A 224 -7.45 17.17 -16.21
C LEU A 224 -7.69 18.64 -16.57
N ILE A 225 -6.96 19.58 -15.95
CA ILE A 225 -7.07 21.01 -16.25
C ILE A 225 -6.70 21.30 -17.72
N LEU A 226 -5.59 20.74 -18.21
CA LEU A 226 -5.16 20.94 -19.60
C LEU A 226 -6.16 20.33 -20.59
N LEU A 227 -6.74 19.17 -20.28
CA LEU A 227 -7.79 18.57 -21.09
C LEU A 227 -9.05 19.45 -21.17
N LEU A 228 -9.45 20.07 -20.06
CA LEU A 228 -10.59 20.99 -20.05
C LEU A 228 -10.31 22.25 -20.89
N VAL A 229 -9.10 22.81 -20.79
CA VAL A 229 -8.69 23.97 -21.61
C VAL A 229 -8.68 23.61 -23.10
N LEU A 230 -8.12 22.45 -23.46
CA LEU A 230 -8.11 21.96 -24.83
C LEU A 230 -9.54 21.74 -25.36
N ALA A 231 -10.40 21.10 -24.57
CA ALA A 231 -11.80 20.88 -24.94
C ALA A 231 -12.54 22.20 -25.16
N TYR A 232 -12.30 23.20 -24.32
CA TYR A 232 -12.87 24.55 -24.47
C TYR A 232 -12.37 25.23 -25.76
N ALA A 233 -11.06 25.18 -26.03
CA ALA A 233 -10.49 25.74 -27.25
C ALA A 233 -11.08 25.07 -28.51
N LEU A 234 -11.16 23.74 -28.52
CA LEU A 234 -11.77 22.98 -29.61
C LEU A 234 -13.26 23.31 -29.78
N HIS A 235 -13.99 23.43 -28.67
CA HIS A 235 -15.39 23.84 -28.69
C HIS A 235 -15.55 25.21 -29.35
N MET A 236 -14.68 26.18 -29.03
CA MET A 236 -14.68 27.50 -29.66
C MET A 236 -14.34 27.46 -31.15
N VAL A 237 -13.37 26.66 -31.57
CA VAL A 237 -13.04 26.48 -32.99
C VAL A 237 -14.19 25.86 -33.78
N VAL A 238 -14.85 24.84 -33.22
CA VAL A 238 -16.04 24.23 -33.83
C VAL A 238 -17.19 25.23 -33.93
N HIS A 239 -17.42 26.02 -32.88
CA HIS A 239 -18.45 27.05 -32.88
C HIS A 239 -18.21 28.13 -33.94
N LEU A 240 -16.97 28.62 -34.08
CA LEU A 240 -16.60 29.57 -35.14
C LEU A 240 -16.80 28.97 -36.53
N LYS A 241 -16.38 27.71 -36.75
CA LYS A 241 -16.59 27.01 -38.02
C LYS A 241 -18.07 26.82 -38.35
N HIS A 242 -18.91 26.63 -37.34
CA HIS A 242 -20.35 26.54 -37.53
C HIS A 242 -20.94 27.90 -37.96
N ILE A 243 -20.50 29.01 -37.35
CA ILE A 243 -20.93 30.35 -37.73
C ILE A 243 -20.49 30.68 -39.16
N ASP A 244 -19.23 30.43 -39.51
CA ASP A 244 -18.68 30.72 -40.84
C ASP A 244 -19.43 29.97 -41.95
N ARG A 245 -19.67 28.67 -41.75
CA ARG A 245 -20.47 27.86 -42.69
C ARG A 245 -21.92 28.37 -42.79
N TYR A 246 -22.52 28.81 -41.69
CA TYR A 246 -23.87 29.36 -41.69
C TYR A 246 -23.96 30.70 -42.45
N GLU A 247 -22.96 31.57 -42.31
CA GLU A 247 -22.85 32.82 -43.07
C GLU A 247 -22.60 32.54 -44.57
N GLU A 248 -21.78 31.54 -44.91
CA GLU A 248 -21.57 31.11 -46.30
C GLU A 248 -22.86 30.58 -46.95
N HIS A 249 -23.71 29.86 -46.19
CA HIS A 249 -25.04 29.44 -46.65
C HIS A 249 -26.02 30.61 -46.80
N LYS A 250 -25.92 31.65 -45.97
CA LYS A 250 -26.70 32.88 -46.19
C LYS A 250 -26.23 33.63 -47.42
N ALA A 251 -24.91 33.81 -47.60
CA ALA A 251 -24.37 34.56 -48.74
C ALA A 251 -24.75 33.93 -50.09
N THR A 252 -24.76 32.60 -50.18
CA THR A 252 -25.18 31.85 -51.39
C THR A 252 -26.69 31.92 -51.66
N VAL A 253 -27.52 32.11 -50.62
CA VAL A 253 -28.97 32.30 -50.77
C VAL A 253 -29.33 33.75 -51.16
N TYR A 254 -28.60 34.75 -50.66
CA TYR A 254 -28.84 36.17 -51.00
C TYR A 254 -28.16 36.62 -52.29
N PHE A 255 -27.11 35.93 -52.73
CA PHE A 255 -26.49 36.13 -54.04
C PHE A 255 -26.30 34.76 -54.72
N PRO A 256 -27.31 34.26 -55.45
CA PRO A 256 -27.12 33.08 -56.25
C PRO A 256 -26.05 33.39 -57.30
N ARG A 257 -25.00 32.56 -57.35
CA ARG A 257 -23.99 32.63 -58.40
C ARG A 257 -24.74 32.53 -59.74
N SER A 258 -24.72 33.61 -60.52
CA SER A 258 -25.32 33.61 -61.86
C SER A 258 -24.72 32.44 -62.63
N PRO A 259 -25.51 31.60 -63.32
CA PRO A 259 -24.93 30.74 -64.32
C PRO A 259 -24.28 31.66 -65.34
N GLU A 260 -23.00 31.43 -65.63
CA GLU A 260 -22.36 31.91 -66.86
C GLU A 260 -23.36 31.72 -68.01
N ALA A 261 -23.93 32.84 -68.46
CA ALA A 261 -24.75 32.87 -69.64
C ALA A 261 -23.82 32.56 -70.81
N GLU A 262 -24.15 31.46 -71.48
CA GLU A 262 -23.59 31.01 -72.73
C GLU A 262 -23.39 32.18 -73.70
N LEU A 263 -22.20 32.21 -74.31
CA LEU A 263 -21.95 32.91 -75.57
C LEU A 263 -23.00 32.44 -76.60
N PRO A 264 -23.59 33.36 -77.39
CA PRO A 264 -23.36 33.23 -78.83
C PRO A 264 -23.21 34.56 -79.59
N ASP A 265 -22.48 34.42 -80.69
CA ASP A 265 -22.28 35.26 -81.90
C ASP A 265 -21.48 36.57 -81.79
#